data_AF-A0A970B2K2-F1
#
_entry.id   AF-A0A970B2K2-F1
#
_cell.length_a   1.000
_cell.length_b   1.000
_cell.length_c   1.000
_cell.angle_alpha   90.00
_cell.angle_beta   90.00
_cell.angle_gamma   90.00
#
_symmetry.space_group_name_H-M   'P 1'
#
loop_
_entity.id
_entity.type
_entity.pdbx_description
1 polymer ?
#
loop_
_entity_poly.entity_id
_entity_poly.type
_entity_poly.pdbx_seq_one_letter_code
_entity_poly.pdbx_strand_id
1 'polypeptide(L)'
;MFGDPDFFTFGGQIEGTPHNLAHVYIGRDMVTGGSPRDPIFWMHHNMVDYCWWKWNIELENSSPGDAAWQNTSWNHFVDENGDPAEMSALGTAIMPLLSYQFETSTIGSFAHHDARAERFRQLAVAPHGCLWRARCAGDAANP
;
A
#
# COMPACT_ATOMS: atom_id res chain seq x y z
N MET A 1 -5.56 13.79 -1.52
CA MET A 1 -5.17 12.48 -2.06
C MET A 1 -5.34 11.35 -1.03
N PHE A 2 -4.50 11.24 0.00
CA PHE A 2 -4.58 10.11 0.94
C PHE A 2 -5.88 9.97 1.75
N GLY A 3 -6.71 11.03 1.80
CA GLY A 3 -8.04 10.98 2.44
C GLY A 3 -9.18 10.53 1.51
N ASP A 4 -8.89 10.16 0.26
CA ASP A 4 -9.87 9.60 -0.67
C ASP A 4 -10.03 8.10 -0.40
N PRO A 5 -11.19 7.60 0.05
CA PRO A 5 -11.36 6.20 0.40
C PRO A 5 -11.61 5.29 -0.83
N ASP A 6 -11.85 5.86 -2.01
CA ASP A 6 -12.11 5.08 -3.21
C ASP A 6 -10.79 4.68 -3.91
N PHE A 7 -10.55 3.38 -4.07
CA PHE A 7 -9.32 2.85 -4.65
C PHE A 7 -9.03 3.39 -6.05
N PHE A 8 -10.04 3.49 -6.91
CA PHE A 8 -9.85 3.92 -8.30
C PHE A 8 -9.55 5.41 -8.39
N THR A 9 -10.23 6.22 -7.60
CA THR A 9 -10.01 7.66 -7.54
C THR A 9 -8.65 7.97 -6.89
N PHE A 10 -8.30 7.28 -5.80
CA PHE A 10 -6.97 7.34 -5.19
C PHE A 10 -5.88 6.94 -6.19
N GLY A 11 -5.99 5.78 -6.83
CA GLY A 11 -5.01 5.28 -7.80
C GLY A 11 -4.76 6.27 -8.93
N GLY A 12 -5.84 6.80 -9.52
CA GLY A 12 -5.75 7.80 -10.60
C GLY A 12 -5.09 9.11 -10.16
N GLN A 13 -5.28 9.54 -8.91
CA GLN A 13 -4.60 10.72 -8.38
C GLN A 13 -3.07 10.51 -8.27
N ILE A 14 -2.61 9.35 -7.78
CA ILE A 14 -1.17 9.02 -7.66
C ILE A 14 -0.56 8.92 -9.05
N GLU A 15 -1.24 8.21 -9.95
CA GLU A 15 -0.77 7.96 -11.31
C GLU A 15 -0.57 9.28 -12.05
N GLY A 16 -1.52 10.21 -11.92
CA GLY A 16 -1.40 11.56 -12.45
C GLY A 16 -0.29 12.37 -11.78
N THR A 17 -0.32 12.51 -10.46
CA THR A 17 0.71 13.24 -9.69
C THR A 17 0.83 12.66 -8.28
N PRO A 18 1.98 12.09 -7.90
CA PRO A 18 3.31 12.43 -8.44
C PRO A 18 3.87 11.53 -9.55
N HIS A 19 3.27 10.38 -9.87
CA HIS A 19 3.89 9.38 -10.76
C HIS A 19 4.26 9.93 -12.15
N ASN A 20 3.27 10.40 -12.93
CA ASN A 20 3.55 10.91 -14.28
C ASN A 20 4.48 12.13 -14.26
N LEU A 21 4.36 12.99 -13.24
CA LEU A 21 5.23 14.15 -13.09
C LEU A 21 6.70 13.75 -12.86
N ALA A 22 6.96 12.73 -12.05
CA ALA A 22 8.32 12.24 -11.81
C ALA A 22 8.93 11.64 -13.08
N HIS A 23 8.15 10.85 -13.83
CA HIS A 23 8.54 10.34 -15.14
C HIS A 23 8.94 11.47 -16.11
N VAL A 24 8.13 12.54 -16.18
CA VAL A 24 8.40 13.74 -17.00
C VAL A 24 9.62 14.51 -16.53
N TYR A 25 9.78 14.71 -15.22
CA TYR A 25 10.86 15.52 -14.65
C TYR A 25 12.24 14.88 -14.87
N ILE A 26 12.34 13.55 -14.78
CA ILE A 26 13.60 12.83 -15.00
C ILE A 26 13.95 12.77 -16.49
N GLY A 27 12.97 12.54 -17.37
CA GLY A 27 13.17 12.55 -18.82
C GLY A 27 13.84 11.29 -19.40
N ARG A 28 14.31 11.36 -20.65
CA ARG A 28 14.96 10.23 -21.37
C ARG A 28 14.09 8.98 -21.43
N ASP A 29 14.60 7.81 -21.05
CA ASP A 29 13.83 6.57 -21.02
C ASP A 29 12.62 6.69 -20.08
N MET A 30 12.71 7.50 -19.00
CA MET A 30 11.62 7.67 -18.03
C MET A 30 10.34 8.27 -18.62
N VAL A 31 10.35 8.97 -19.76
CA VAL A 31 9.10 9.48 -20.37
C VAL A 31 8.43 8.49 -21.32
N THR A 32 8.99 7.29 -21.47
CA THR A 32 8.52 6.29 -22.44
C THR A 32 8.19 4.97 -21.76
N GLY A 33 7.60 4.03 -22.51
CA GLY A 33 7.47 2.64 -22.06
C GLY A 33 8.81 1.92 -21.83
N GLY A 34 9.94 2.54 -22.22
CA GLY A 34 11.29 2.06 -21.92
C GLY A 34 11.80 2.48 -20.53
N SER A 35 10.98 3.14 -19.71
CA SER A 35 11.37 3.64 -18.39
C SER A 35 12.04 2.61 -17.45
N PRO A 36 11.70 1.31 -17.46
CA PRO A 36 12.38 0.32 -16.62
C PRO A 36 13.88 0.12 -16.92
N ARG A 37 14.40 0.67 -18.02
CA ARG A 37 15.84 0.64 -18.35
C ARG A 37 16.68 1.56 -17.47
N ASP A 38 16.08 2.60 -16.89
CA ASP A 38 16.75 3.46 -15.92
C ASP A 38 16.55 2.88 -14.51
N PRO A 39 17.61 2.56 -13.75
CA PRO A 39 17.48 2.01 -12.40
C PRO A 39 16.62 2.84 -11.44
N ILE A 40 16.52 4.16 -11.66
CA ILE A 40 15.69 5.04 -10.82
C ILE A 40 14.20 4.72 -10.93
N PHE A 41 13.77 4.07 -12.03
CA PHE A 41 12.40 3.62 -12.23
C PHE A 41 11.90 2.77 -11.06
N TRP A 42 12.70 1.80 -10.64
CA TRP A 42 12.31 0.85 -9.59
C TRP A 42 12.20 1.54 -8.23
N MET A 43 13.11 2.47 -7.92
CA MET A 43 13.01 3.29 -6.72
C MET A 43 11.79 4.23 -6.76
N HIS A 44 11.50 4.83 -7.92
CA HIS A 44 10.32 5.67 -8.09
C HIS A 44 9.02 4.88 -7.87
N HIS A 45 8.91 3.70 -8.48
CA HIS A 45 7.74 2.82 -8.33
C HIS A 45 7.62 2.20 -6.94
N ASN A 46 8.74 2.03 -6.22
CA ASN A 46 8.69 1.67 -4.80
C ASN A 46 8.03 2.76 -3.95
N MET A 47 8.21 4.05 -4.27
CA MET A 47 7.50 5.14 -3.59
C MET A 47 6.00 5.17 -3.94
N VAL A 48 5.63 4.73 -5.14
CA VAL A 48 4.23 4.55 -5.53
C VAL A 48 3.59 3.43 -4.70
N ASP A 49 4.28 2.29 -4.56
CA ASP A 49 3.85 1.17 -3.71
C ASP A 49 3.72 1.60 -2.24
N TYR A 50 4.69 2.38 -1.72
CA TYR A 50 4.60 2.96 -0.39
C TYR A 50 3.32 3.78 -0.19
N CYS A 51 2.92 4.56 -1.20
CA CYS A 51 1.71 5.37 -1.09
C CYS A 51 0.45 4.49 -1.00
N TRP A 52 0.36 3.40 -1.77
CA TRP A 52 -0.71 2.42 -1.63
C TRP A 52 -0.67 1.75 -0.25
N TRP A 53 0.50 1.30 0.21
CA TRP A 53 0.66 0.69 1.53
C TRP A 53 0.18 1.61 2.64
N LYS A 54 0.60 2.89 2.62
CA LYS A 54 0.14 3.89 3.58
C LYS A 54 -1.39 4.04 3.55
N TRP A 55 -1.95 4.16 2.35
CA TRP A 55 -3.39 4.34 2.16
C TRP A 55 -4.21 3.13 2.65
N ASN A 56 -3.75 1.91 2.38
CA ASN A 56 -4.45 0.68 2.72
C ASN A 56 -4.22 0.25 4.19
N ILE A 57 -2.97 0.30 4.65
CA ILE A 57 -2.54 -0.26 5.94
C ILE A 57 -2.55 0.80 7.05
N GLU A 58 -1.92 1.97 6.84
CA GLU A 58 -1.85 3.01 7.90
C GLU A 58 -3.17 3.77 8.05
N LEU A 59 -3.87 4.03 6.94
CA LEU A 59 -5.12 4.80 6.91
C LEU A 59 -6.36 3.91 6.85
N GLU A 60 -6.20 2.58 6.92
CA GLU A 60 -7.29 1.60 7.01
C GLU A 60 -8.31 1.67 5.84
N ASN A 61 -7.92 2.19 4.68
CA ASN A 61 -8.77 2.13 3.49
C ASN A 61 -8.73 0.74 2.85
N SER A 62 -9.76 0.38 2.10
CA SER A 62 -9.91 -0.97 1.56
C SER A 62 -9.73 -1.01 0.04
N SER A 63 -8.83 -1.88 -0.44
CA SER A 63 -8.77 -2.26 -1.84
C SER A 63 -10.07 -2.97 -2.29
N PRO A 64 -10.34 -3.05 -3.61
CA PRO A 64 -11.56 -3.69 -4.11
C PRO A 64 -11.72 -5.14 -3.63
N GLY A 65 -12.91 -5.45 -3.13
CA GLY A 65 -13.25 -6.75 -2.55
C GLY A 65 -13.90 -7.73 -3.53
N ASP A 66 -14.08 -7.35 -4.79
CA ASP A 66 -14.75 -8.19 -5.78
C ASP A 66 -13.80 -9.25 -6.37
N ALA A 67 -14.39 -10.38 -6.76
CA ALA A 67 -13.63 -11.51 -7.28
C ALA A 67 -12.96 -11.21 -8.63
N ALA A 68 -13.47 -10.27 -9.42
CA ALA A 68 -12.87 -9.94 -10.71
C ALA A 68 -11.53 -9.22 -10.49
N TRP A 69 -11.49 -8.25 -9.57
CA TRP A 69 -10.25 -7.60 -9.16
C TRP A 69 -9.28 -8.59 -8.51
N GLN A 70 -9.71 -9.34 -7.49
CA GLN A 70 -8.84 -10.25 -6.74
C GLN A 70 -8.20 -11.35 -7.59
N ASN A 71 -8.93 -11.88 -8.57
CA ASN A 71 -8.46 -12.94 -9.46
C ASN A 71 -7.71 -12.42 -10.68
N THR A 72 -7.50 -11.10 -10.81
CA THR A 72 -6.63 -10.57 -11.86
C THR A 72 -5.23 -11.09 -11.61
N SER A 73 -4.67 -11.86 -12.56
CA SER A 73 -3.32 -12.41 -12.47
C SER A 73 -2.43 -11.90 -13.60
N TRP A 74 -1.13 -11.84 -13.29
CA TRP A 74 -0.09 -11.46 -14.24
C TRP A 74 1.05 -12.48 -14.17
N ASN A 75 1.65 -12.76 -15.32
CA ASN A 75 2.79 -13.65 -15.50
C ASN A 75 3.94 -12.96 -16.25
N HIS A 76 4.03 -11.63 -16.14
CA HIS A 76 4.98 -10.82 -16.89
C HIS A 76 6.38 -10.79 -16.26
N PHE A 77 6.52 -11.38 -15.07
CA PHE A 77 7.77 -11.46 -14.32
C PHE A 77 8.33 -12.89 -14.38
N VAL A 78 9.63 -13.00 -14.10
CA VAL A 78 10.35 -14.27 -14.00
C VAL A 78 11.01 -14.35 -12.63
N ASP A 79 11.12 -15.57 -12.09
CA ASP A 79 11.79 -15.83 -10.81
C ASP A 79 13.32 -15.97 -10.96
N GLU A 80 14.01 -16.32 -9.86
CA GLU A 80 15.46 -16.51 -9.85
C GLU A 80 15.96 -17.70 -10.70
N ASN A 81 15.08 -18.66 -11.00
CA ASN A 81 15.38 -19.82 -11.83
C ASN A 81 15.06 -19.57 -13.32
N GLY A 82 14.43 -18.43 -13.62
CA GLY A 82 13.99 -18.04 -14.96
C GLY A 82 12.62 -18.60 -15.35
N ASP A 83 11.89 -19.19 -14.40
CA ASP A 83 10.52 -19.65 -14.61
C ASP A 83 9.53 -18.48 -14.48
N PRO A 84 8.36 -18.53 -15.17
CA PRO A 84 7.35 -17.48 -15.06
C PRO A 84 6.83 -17.34 -13.62
N ALA A 85 6.88 -16.14 -13.07
CA ALA A 85 6.31 -15.81 -11.78
C ALA A 85 4.87 -15.32 -11.96
N GLU A 86 3.90 -16.14 -11.54
CA GLU A 86 2.49 -15.77 -11.54
C GLU A 86 2.09 -15.15 -10.19
N MET A 87 1.41 -14.01 -10.24
CA MET A 87 0.89 -13.33 -9.04
C MET A 87 -0.49 -12.74 -9.33
N SER A 88 -1.42 -12.90 -8.38
CA SER A 88 -2.73 -12.26 -8.43
C SER A 88 -2.75 -10.93 -7.69
N ALA A 89 -3.73 -10.07 -7.97
CA ALA A 89 -3.93 -8.81 -7.25
C ALA A 89 -4.15 -9.05 -5.74
N LEU A 90 -4.86 -10.12 -5.39
CA LEU A 90 -4.97 -10.54 -4.00
C LEU A 90 -3.61 -10.96 -3.43
N GLY A 91 -2.80 -11.71 -4.19
CA GLY A 91 -1.45 -12.11 -3.78
C GLY A 91 -0.56 -10.92 -3.45
N THR A 92 -0.52 -9.90 -4.33
CA THR A 92 0.27 -8.68 -4.10
C THR A 92 -0.21 -7.89 -2.89
N ALA A 93 -1.53 -7.80 -2.68
CA ALA A 93 -2.12 -7.04 -1.57
C ALA A 93 -1.69 -7.56 -0.18
N ILE A 94 -1.27 -8.82 -0.07
CA ILE A 94 -0.86 -9.44 1.20
C ILE A 94 0.67 -9.43 1.38
N MET A 95 1.45 -9.07 0.36
CA MET A 95 2.91 -9.06 0.40
C MET A 95 3.52 -8.15 1.48
N PRO A 96 2.97 -6.96 1.79
CA PRO A 96 3.47 -6.14 2.89
C PRO A 96 3.33 -6.79 4.28
N LEU A 97 2.55 -7.88 4.40
CA LEU A 97 2.43 -8.65 5.63
C LEU A 97 3.41 -9.83 5.66
N LEU A 98 3.73 -10.40 4.50
CA LEU A 98 4.42 -11.69 4.40
C LEU A 98 5.89 -11.61 3.97
N SER A 99 6.25 -10.56 3.24
CA SER A 99 7.51 -10.54 2.47
C SER A 99 8.36 -9.29 2.67
N TYR A 100 7.73 -8.13 2.84
CA TYR A 100 8.44 -6.86 3.07
C TYR A 100 7.61 -5.92 3.94
N GLN A 101 8.23 -4.88 4.47
CA GLN A 101 7.54 -3.83 5.22
C GLN A 101 8.11 -2.47 4.85
N PHE A 102 7.27 -1.44 4.98
CA PHE A 102 7.70 -0.06 4.90
C PHE A 102 7.79 0.57 6.29
N GLU A 103 8.74 1.48 6.44
CA GLU A 103 8.79 2.35 7.60
C GLU A 103 7.72 3.44 7.48
N THR A 104 7.04 3.73 8.59
CA THR A 104 6.09 4.83 8.65
C THR A 104 6.78 6.16 8.36
N SER A 105 6.18 6.97 7.47
CA SER A 105 6.70 8.27 7.07
C SER A 105 5.62 9.35 7.13
N THR A 106 6.06 10.59 7.31
CA THR A 106 5.21 11.80 7.28
C THR A 106 4.76 12.17 5.86
N ILE A 107 5.17 11.42 4.84
CA ILE A 107 4.65 11.57 3.47
C ILE A 107 3.12 11.47 3.54
N GLY A 108 2.42 12.54 3.15
CA GLY A 108 0.96 12.57 3.16
C GLY A 108 0.29 12.80 4.53
N SER A 109 1.05 12.94 5.63
CA SER A 109 0.51 13.08 6.99
C SER A 109 -0.04 14.47 7.34
N PHE A 110 -0.18 15.37 6.36
CA PHE A 110 -0.77 16.70 6.57
C PHE A 110 -2.30 16.68 6.64
N ALA A 111 -2.92 15.52 6.33
CA ALA A 111 -4.35 15.29 6.50
C ALA A 111 -4.60 14.49 7.77
N HIS A 112 -5.06 15.18 8.81
CA HIS A 112 -5.57 14.71 10.10
C HIS A 112 -4.62 13.82 10.95
N HIS A 113 -4.20 14.38 12.10
CA HIS A 113 -4.04 13.60 13.32
C HIS A 113 -5.36 12.85 13.57
N ASP A 114 -5.44 11.59 13.17
CA ASP A 114 -6.45 10.68 13.69
C ASP A 114 -5.73 9.60 14.51
N ALA A 115 -6.10 9.51 15.78
CA ALA A 115 -5.44 8.71 16.82
C ALA A 115 -5.61 7.19 16.62
N ARG A 116 -5.90 6.73 15.39
CA ARG A 116 -6.17 5.34 15.02
C ARG A 116 -4.93 4.58 14.58
N ALA A 117 -3.92 5.26 14.04
CA ALA A 117 -2.64 4.68 13.64
C ALA A 117 -1.85 4.04 14.81
N GLU A 118 -2.25 4.30 16.07
CA GLU A 118 -1.63 3.67 17.25
C GLU A 118 -2.20 2.27 17.59
N ARG A 119 -3.28 1.82 16.94
CA ARG A 119 -3.93 0.54 17.30
C ARG A 119 -3.24 -0.71 16.73
N PHE A 120 -2.53 -0.60 15.60
CA PHE A 120 -1.73 -1.72 15.07
C PHE A 120 -0.38 -1.91 15.80
N ARG A 121 0.15 -0.86 16.44
CA ARG A 121 1.37 -0.95 17.27
C ARG A 121 1.22 -1.89 18.47
N GLN A 122 0.01 -2.10 18.97
CA GLN A 122 -0.23 -3.00 20.11
C GLN A 122 -0.29 -4.48 19.71
N LEU A 123 -0.48 -4.82 18.43
CA LEU A 123 -0.54 -6.21 17.97
C LEU A 123 0.83 -6.78 17.56
N ALA A 124 1.77 -5.94 17.14
CA ALA A 124 3.09 -6.37 16.66
C ALA A 124 4.20 -6.34 17.73
N VAL A 125 3.98 -5.68 18.88
CA VAL A 125 4.98 -5.57 19.94
C VAL A 125 4.39 -6.00 21.28
N ALA A 126 4.39 -7.31 21.52
CA ALA A 126 4.31 -7.87 22.87
C ALA A 126 5.56 -8.73 23.12
N PRO A 127 6.67 -8.15 23.61
CA PRO A 127 7.76 -8.93 24.16
C PRO A 127 7.33 -9.38 25.56
N HIS A 128 7.10 -10.69 25.71
CA HIS A 128 7.04 -11.42 26.97
C HIS A 128 5.96 -11.02 28.01
N GLY A 129 4.93 -11.87 28.12
CA GLY A 129 4.31 -12.21 29.42
C GLY A 129 3.00 -11.52 29.77
N CYS A 130 1.90 -12.28 29.73
CA CYS A 130 0.63 -12.08 30.46
C CYS A 130 -0.04 -10.69 30.39
N LEU A 131 -1.24 -10.61 29.79
CA LEU A 131 -2.51 -10.63 30.55
C LEU A 131 -3.72 -10.63 29.60
N TRP A 132 -4.71 -11.40 30.02
CA TRP A 132 -6.00 -11.62 29.38
C TRP A 132 -6.97 -10.42 29.52
N ARG A 133 -7.95 -10.36 28.60
CA ARG A 133 -9.26 -9.65 28.61
C ARG A 133 -9.25 -8.17 28.20
N ALA A 134 -10.26 -7.62 27.51
CA ALA A 134 -11.63 -8.09 27.25
C ALA A 134 -12.16 -7.58 25.90
N ARG A 135 -12.98 -8.42 25.26
CA ARG A 135 -14.05 -8.01 24.35
C ARG A 135 -15.17 -7.38 25.18
N CYS A 136 -15.64 -6.20 24.82
CA CYS A 136 -16.94 -5.63 25.24
C CYS A 136 -17.66 -5.31 23.92
N ALA A 137 -18.75 -5.97 23.48
CA ALA A 137 -20.07 -6.11 24.11
C ALA A 137 -20.57 -4.75 24.63
N GLY A 138 -21.66 -4.26 24.03
CA GLY A 138 -22.12 -2.87 24.14
C GLY A 138 -22.58 -2.43 25.52
N ASP A 139 -22.89 -1.13 25.64
CA ASP A 139 -24.08 -0.61 26.30
C ASP A 139 -24.18 0.93 26.14
N ALA A 140 -25.41 1.34 25.90
CA ALA A 140 -26.15 2.58 26.18
C ALA A 140 -25.50 3.89 26.74
N ALA A 141 -26.14 5.00 26.32
CA ALA A 141 -26.37 6.29 27.02
C ALA A 141 -25.16 7.25 27.16
N ASN A 142 -25.21 8.59 27.11
CA ASN A 142 -26.19 9.70 26.94
C ASN A 142 -25.32 10.99 26.65
N PRO A 143 -25.77 12.27 26.57
CA PRO A 143 -26.87 12.97 27.28
C PRO A 143 -28.12 13.28 26.46
#